data_AF-C5JAY1-F1
#
_entry.id   AF-C5JAY1-F1
#
_cell.length_a   1.000
_cell.length_b   1.000
_cell.length_c   1.000
_cell.angle_alpha   90.00
_cell.angle_beta   90.00
_cell.angle_gamma   90.00
#
_symmetry.space_group_name_H-M   'P 1'
#
loop_
_entity.id
_entity.type
_entity.pdbx_description
1 polymer ?
#
loop_
_entity_poly.entity_id
_entity_poly.type
_entity_poly.pdbx_seq_one_letter_code
_entity_poly.pdbx_strand_id
1 'polypeptide(L)'
;MKKQLVAALLGMLALAVAGNAPAREVTEQTAFNTTEMEKFIADYPGLLKWLGKQNPLYENQRSPWIMSGMRYDKGFTSRLKEQGWEADRFFYLLSHINTGLTINASEKMKAEAQARMEQQKKESEARNAKNQEQMNKQIAEANQRMAAQLAEAKEQIRTNPHIPPQEKQRILDQMKENNTPATQPQSAEAAAQQAKAQQERWLTAQEQAIRANPAMHPLQRQQALEQIRQTREWQKRSSANAAPQAMEPRSQSQEQMQAEMIKQNTQWFANQRNLLENNPSIHPAQKKQMLEQLAASEKQFKESISQPSAQPSGPRSPIPAEEKSLIDANQGRLNELLFPNP
;
A
#
# COMPACT_ATOMS: atom_id res chain seq x y z
N MET A 1 50.18 46.22 -49.64
CA MET A 1 49.43 44.99 -49.32
C MET A 1 49.56 44.69 -47.83
N LYS A 2 48.40 44.50 -47.19
CA LYS A 2 48.12 43.77 -45.94
C LYS A 2 49.04 44.01 -44.73
N LYS A 3 48.56 44.95 -43.91
CA LYS A 3 49.12 45.44 -42.65
C LYS A 3 48.89 44.45 -41.51
N GLN A 4 50.00 44.15 -40.84
CA GLN A 4 50.22 44.20 -39.40
C GLN A 4 49.27 43.39 -38.50
N LEU A 5 49.77 42.18 -38.25
CA LEU A 5 49.51 41.33 -37.10
C LEU A 5 50.44 41.77 -35.95
N VAL A 6 49.91 41.71 -34.73
CA VAL A 6 50.64 41.71 -33.44
C VAL A 6 51.16 43.05 -32.91
N ALA A 7 50.40 43.65 -31.99
CA ALA A 7 50.84 44.10 -30.65
C ALA A 7 49.98 45.28 -30.15
N ALA A 8 48.96 44.98 -29.35
CA ALA A 8 48.35 45.94 -28.43
C ALA A 8 47.64 45.18 -27.30
N LEU A 9 48.45 44.46 -26.51
CA LEU A 9 48.15 44.18 -25.11
C LEU A 9 48.32 45.51 -24.37
N LEU A 10 47.35 45.84 -23.49
CA LEU A 10 47.27 47.04 -22.63
C LEU A 10 46.83 48.34 -23.31
N GLY A 11 45.52 48.55 -23.41
CA GLY A 11 44.96 49.85 -23.75
C GLY A 11 43.48 49.83 -24.14
N MET A 12 42.59 49.31 -23.29
CA MET A 12 41.17 49.65 -23.35
C MET A 12 40.47 49.36 -22.01
N LEU A 13 40.99 50.02 -20.97
CA LEU A 13 40.17 50.41 -19.83
C LEU A 13 39.49 51.73 -20.22
N ALA A 14 38.17 51.82 -20.02
CA ALA A 14 37.27 52.96 -20.24
C ALA A 14 36.75 53.21 -21.68
N LEU A 15 35.61 52.60 -22.01
CA LEU A 15 34.32 53.27 -22.29
C LEU A 15 33.33 52.31 -22.98
N ALA A 16 32.49 51.67 -22.18
CA ALA A 16 31.14 51.26 -22.59
C ALA A 16 30.25 51.30 -21.35
N VAL A 17 29.82 52.51 -21.01
CA VAL A 17 28.62 52.74 -20.22
C VAL A 17 27.41 52.41 -21.12
N ALA A 18 26.35 51.91 -20.49
CA ALA A 18 25.02 51.65 -21.04
C ALA A 18 24.82 50.32 -21.76
N GLY A 19 24.63 49.30 -20.93
CA GLY A 19 23.95 48.07 -21.27
C GLY A 19 23.51 47.37 -20.00
N ASN A 20 22.64 48.02 -19.21
CA ASN A 20 21.79 47.34 -18.23
C ASN A 20 20.92 46.34 -19.01
N ALA A 21 21.50 45.22 -19.43
CA ALA A 21 20.72 44.03 -19.61
C ALA A 21 20.32 43.63 -18.18
N PRO A 22 19.03 43.67 -17.82
CA PRO A 22 18.65 43.02 -16.59
C PRO A 22 19.14 41.58 -16.71
N ALA A 23 19.90 41.12 -15.72
CA ALA A 23 19.87 39.71 -15.39
C ALA A 23 18.39 39.33 -15.47
N ARG A 24 18.04 38.41 -16.38
CA ARG A 24 16.69 37.84 -16.41
C ARG A 24 16.47 37.31 -15.00
N GLU A 25 15.82 38.11 -14.16
CA GLU A 25 15.14 37.63 -12.98
C GLU A 25 14.35 36.46 -13.50
N VAL A 26 14.52 35.31 -12.85
CA VAL A 26 13.57 34.22 -12.96
C VAL A 26 12.27 34.86 -12.52
N THR A 27 11.51 35.42 -13.48
CA THR A 27 10.19 35.99 -13.22
C THR A 27 9.44 34.87 -12.53
N GLU A 28 9.14 35.05 -11.24
CA GLU A 28 8.20 34.21 -10.53
C GLU A 28 7.00 34.06 -11.47
N GLN A 29 6.81 32.83 -11.99
CA GLN A 29 5.69 32.58 -12.88
C GLN A 29 4.44 32.79 -12.03
N THR A 30 3.74 33.89 -12.30
CA THR A 30 2.54 34.26 -11.57
C THR A 30 1.45 33.22 -11.81
N ALA A 31 0.58 33.02 -10.82
CA ALA A 31 -0.56 32.12 -11.00
C ALA A 31 -1.39 32.52 -12.24
N PHE A 32 -1.84 31.55 -13.04
CA PHE A 32 -2.76 31.85 -14.14
C PHE A 32 -4.16 32.17 -13.62
N ASN A 33 -4.86 33.03 -14.34
CA ASN A 33 -6.20 33.50 -13.98
C ASN A 33 -7.29 32.93 -14.90
N THR A 34 -8.55 33.28 -14.62
CA THR A 34 -9.72 32.84 -15.39
C THR A 34 -9.63 33.20 -16.87
N THR A 35 -9.14 34.39 -17.21
CA THR A 35 -9.03 34.85 -18.60
C THR A 35 -8.05 33.98 -19.38
N GLU A 36 -6.92 33.62 -18.77
CA GLU A 36 -5.93 32.75 -19.41
C GLU A 36 -6.43 31.30 -19.53
N MET A 37 -7.15 30.80 -18.52
CA MET A 37 -7.80 29.49 -18.58
C MET A 37 -8.84 29.41 -19.71
N GLU A 38 -9.72 30.41 -19.83
CA GLU A 38 -10.73 30.44 -20.90
C GLU A 38 -10.10 30.56 -22.28
N LYS A 39 -9.06 31.40 -22.42
CA LYS A 39 -8.29 31.49 -23.67
C LYS A 39 -7.64 30.16 -24.01
N PHE A 40 -7.05 29.47 -23.03
CA PHE A 40 -6.44 28.15 -23.24
C PHE A 40 -7.47 27.13 -23.75
N ILE A 41 -8.63 27.04 -23.08
CA ILE A 41 -9.70 26.12 -23.49
C ILE A 41 -10.20 26.42 -24.91
N ALA A 42 -10.31 27.71 -25.27
CA ALA A 42 -10.76 28.11 -26.60
C ALA A 42 -9.72 27.84 -27.71
N ASP A 43 -8.44 28.09 -27.45
CA ASP A 43 -7.39 28.04 -28.48
C ASP A 43 -6.79 26.64 -28.66
N TYR A 44 -6.74 25.82 -27.60
CA TYR A 44 -6.09 24.51 -27.60
C TYR A 44 -6.58 23.54 -28.70
N PRO A 45 -7.89 23.41 -29.00
CA PRO A 45 -8.36 22.56 -30.11
C PRO A 45 -7.81 23.00 -31.47
N GLY A 46 -7.70 24.32 -31.68
CA GLY A 46 -7.17 24.89 -32.92
C GLY A 46 -5.68 24.61 -33.09
N LEU A 47 -4.92 24.67 -32.01
CA LEU A 47 -3.49 24.32 -31.98
C LEU A 47 -3.27 22.84 -32.27
N LEU A 48 -4.03 21.95 -31.64
CA LEU A 48 -3.98 20.52 -31.92
C LEU A 48 -4.32 20.20 -33.37
N LYS A 49 -5.36 20.81 -33.93
CA LYS A 49 -5.73 20.62 -35.33
C LYS A 49 -4.63 21.10 -36.29
N TRP A 50 -3.96 22.19 -35.95
CA TRP A 50 -2.81 22.65 -36.74
C TRP A 50 -1.64 21.66 -36.65
N LEU A 51 -1.35 21.14 -35.46
CA LEU A 51 -0.30 20.14 -35.25
C LEU A 51 -0.54 18.84 -36.02
N GLY A 52 -1.77 18.33 -36.01
CA GLY A 52 -2.14 17.15 -36.80
C GLY A 52 -1.91 17.33 -38.30
N LYS A 53 -2.06 18.56 -38.82
CA LYS A 53 -1.74 18.87 -40.24
C LYS A 53 -0.24 18.88 -40.52
N GLN A 54 0.58 19.28 -39.55
CA GLN A 54 2.05 19.29 -39.70
C GLN A 54 2.64 17.88 -39.58
N ASN A 55 2.04 17.04 -38.74
CA ASN A 55 2.47 15.67 -38.56
C ASN A 55 1.25 14.77 -38.22
N PRO A 56 0.91 13.79 -39.09
CA PRO A 56 -0.20 12.87 -38.86
C PRO A 56 -0.10 12.08 -37.53
N LEU A 57 1.10 11.95 -36.96
CA LEU A 57 1.30 11.34 -35.63
C LEU A 57 0.52 12.07 -34.52
N TYR A 58 0.17 13.35 -34.73
CA TYR A 58 -0.56 14.18 -33.76
C TYR A 58 -2.05 14.34 -34.08
N GLU A 59 -2.51 13.87 -35.25
CA GLU A 59 -3.90 14.08 -35.70
C GLU A 59 -4.92 13.41 -34.76
N ASN A 60 -4.61 12.20 -34.30
CA ASN A 60 -5.47 11.42 -33.40
C ASN A 60 -4.99 11.44 -31.95
N GLN A 61 -3.99 12.26 -31.65
CA GLN A 61 -3.18 12.15 -30.44
C GLN A 61 -3.32 13.47 -29.65
N ARG A 62 -4.42 13.58 -28.90
CA ARG A 62 -4.79 14.79 -28.14
C ARG A 62 -4.16 14.89 -26.75
N SER A 63 -3.30 13.94 -26.41
CA SER A 63 -2.69 13.85 -25.10
C SER A 63 -1.79 15.07 -24.84
N PRO A 64 -1.93 15.76 -23.68
CA PRO A 64 -1.09 16.91 -23.35
C PRO A 64 0.41 16.55 -23.26
N TRP A 65 0.75 15.28 -23.06
CA TRP A 65 2.13 14.79 -22.99
C TRP A 65 2.90 14.94 -24.30
N ILE A 66 2.20 14.93 -25.43
CA ILE A 66 2.80 15.02 -26.76
C ILE A 66 3.39 16.41 -27.01
N MET A 67 2.80 17.44 -26.41
CA MET A 67 3.26 18.82 -26.59
C MET A 67 4.54 19.13 -25.80
N SER A 68 4.92 18.31 -24.82
CA SER A 68 6.10 18.55 -23.99
C SER A 68 7.40 18.67 -24.80
N GLY A 69 7.52 17.92 -25.89
CA GLY A 69 8.67 18.01 -26.82
C GLY A 69 8.65 19.21 -27.77
N MET A 70 7.53 19.95 -27.84
CA MET A 70 7.34 21.04 -28.80
C MET A 70 7.61 22.43 -28.24
N ARG A 71 8.01 22.53 -26.97
CA ARG A 71 8.39 23.79 -26.34
C ARG A 71 9.45 24.57 -27.11
N TYR A 72 10.33 23.86 -27.80
CA TYR A 72 11.44 24.45 -28.55
C TYR A 72 11.27 24.34 -30.07
N ASP A 73 10.11 23.87 -30.55
CA ASP A 73 9.85 23.82 -31.98
C ASP A 73 9.55 25.23 -32.53
N LYS A 74 10.30 25.65 -33.55
CA LYS A 74 10.20 27.00 -34.13
C LYS A 74 8.89 27.23 -34.86
N GLY A 75 8.32 26.20 -35.46
CA GLY A 75 7.02 26.27 -36.15
C GLY A 75 5.89 26.46 -35.14
N PHE A 76 5.88 25.64 -34.09
CA PHE A 76 4.88 25.70 -33.04
C PHE A 76 4.95 27.00 -32.24
N THR A 77 6.14 27.45 -31.85
CA THR A 77 6.33 28.73 -31.15
C THR A 77 5.89 29.94 -31.99
N SER A 78 6.17 29.93 -33.30
CA SER A 78 5.62 30.93 -34.23
C SER A 78 4.09 30.91 -34.26
N ARG A 79 3.50 29.71 -34.30
CA ARG A 79 2.04 29.54 -34.31
C ARG A 79 1.38 30.00 -33.01
N LEU A 80 1.99 29.72 -31.86
CA LEU A 80 1.54 30.24 -30.57
C LEU A 80 1.54 31.77 -30.57
N LYS A 81 2.63 32.38 -31.07
CA LYS A 81 2.74 33.84 -31.17
C LYS A 81 1.66 34.46 -32.07
N GLU A 82 1.32 33.82 -33.20
CA GLU A 82 0.21 34.25 -34.07
C GLU A 82 -1.15 34.24 -33.33
N GLN A 83 -1.33 33.34 -32.37
CA GLN A 83 -2.53 33.27 -31.53
C GLN A 83 -2.46 34.15 -30.27
N GLY A 84 -1.43 34.98 -30.14
CA GLY A 84 -1.23 35.86 -29.00
C GLY A 84 -0.74 35.13 -27.75
N TRP A 85 -0.13 33.96 -27.88
CA TRP A 85 0.50 33.23 -26.78
C TRP A 85 2.00 33.51 -26.71
N GLU A 86 2.48 33.71 -25.48
CA GLU A 86 3.89 33.55 -25.14
C GLU A 86 4.13 32.06 -24.84
N ALA A 87 5.21 31.49 -25.37
CA ALA A 87 5.43 30.05 -25.36
C ALA A 87 5.63 29.52 -23.94
N ASP A 88 6.47 30.16 -23.13
CA ASP A 88 6.72 29.75 -21.75
C ASP A 88 5.44 29.82 -20.92
N ARG A 89 4.59 30.84 -21.13
CA ARG A 89 3.29 30.97 -20.49
C ARG A 89 2.30 29.88 -20.89
N PHE A 90 2.22 29.56 -22.19
CA PHE A 90 1.35 28.48 -22.67
C PHE A 90 1.75 27.13 -22.04
N PHE A 91 3.05 26.81 -22.03
CA PHE A 91 3.55 25.57 -21.45
C PHE A 91 3.45 25.53 -19.92
N TYR A 92 3.53 26.69 -19.26
CA TYR A 92 3.22 26.82 -17.84
C TYR A 92 1.78 26.39 -17.55
N LEU A 93 0.80 26.97 -18.26
CA LEU A 93 -0.63 26.60 -18.10
C LEU A 93 -0.85 25.11 -18.38
N LEU A 94 -0.32 24.60 -19.51
CA LEU A 94 -0.47 23.20 -19.89
C LEU A 94 0.06 22.25 -18.80
N SER A 95 1.23 22.55 -18.25
CA SER A 95 1.86 21.76 -17.20
C SER A 95 1.04 21.74 -15.91
N HIS A 96 0.57 22.91 -15.46
CA HIS A 96 -0.19 23.03 -14.22
C HIS A 96 -1.59 22.44 -14.34
N ILE A 97 -2.28 22.65 -15.46
CA ILE A 97 -3.56 22.00 -15.77
C ILE A 97 -3.42 20.48 -15.71
N ASN A 98 -2.43 19.92 -16.41
CA ASN A 98 -2.22 18.48 -16.44
C ASN A 98 -1.85 17.92 -15.04
N THR A 99 -1.04 18.66 -14.28
CA THR A 99 -0.71 18.29 -12.90
C THR A 99 -1.95 18.33 -12.00
N GLY A 100 -2.80 19.35 -12.12
CA GLY A 100 -4.01 19.48 -11.31
C GLY A 100 -5.03 18.40 -11.60
N LEU A 101 -5.25 18.07 -12.89
CA LEU A 101 -6.11 16.96 -13.27
C LEU A 101 -5.58 15.61 -12.74
N THR A 102 -4.27 15.40 -12.77
CA THR A 102 -3.63 14.20 -12.20
C THR A 102 -3.84 14.12 -10.69
N ILE A 103 -3.66 15.24 -9.97
CA ILE A 103 -3.90 15.33 -8.53
C ILE A 103 -5.37 14.98 -8.23
N ASN A 104 -6.32 15.60 -8.93
CA ASN A 104 -7.75 15.34 -8.72
C ASN A 104 -8.12 13.88 -8.99
N ALA A 105 -7.57 13.26 -10.04
CA ALA A 105 -7.78 11.84 -10.32
C ALA A 105 -7.20 10.95 -9.20
N SER A 106 -6.02 11.29 -8.69
CA SER A 106 -5.38 10.54 -7.59
C SER A 106 -6.14 10.67 -6.27
N GLU A 107 -6.68 11.86 -5.97
CA GLU A 107 -7.51 12.10 -4.78
C GLU A 107 -8.80 11.30 -4.84
N LYS A 108 -9.46 11.26 -6.01
CA LYS A 108 -10.64 10.44 -6.24
C LYS A 108 -10.35 8.94 -6.05
N MET A 109 -9.27 8.43 -6.64
CA MET A 109 -8.85 7.04 -6.46
C MET A 109 -8.55 6.72 -4.99
N LYS A 110 -7.90 7.63 -4.26
CA LYS A 110 -7.62 7.47 -2.84
C LYS A 110 -8.90 7.42 -2.01
N ALA A 111 -9.86 8.30 -2.28
CA ALA A 111 -11.16 8.30 -1.61
C ALA A 111 -11.94 7.00 -1.87
N GLU A 112 -11.98 6.53 -3.13
CA GLU A 112 -12.62 5.26 -3.49
C GLU A 112 -11.93 4.06 -2.83
N ALA A 113 -10.59 4.04 -2.79
CA ALA A 113 -9.84 2.98 -2.11
C ALA A 113 -10.10 2.96 -0.60
N GLN A 114 -10.16 4.12 0.04
CA GLN A 114 -10.52 4.24 1.46
C GLN A 114 -11.94 3.74 1.73
N ALA A 115 -12.91 4.13 0.90
CA ALA A 115 -14.29 3.65 1.01
C ALA A 115 -14.38 2.12 0.88
N ARG A 116 -13.65 1.52 -0.08
CA ARG A 116 -13.58 0.06 -0.24
C ARG A 116 -12.97 -0.63 0.98
N MET A 117 -11.89 -0.09 1.54
CA MET A 117 -11.28 -0.64 2.76
C MET A 117 -12.23 -0.57 3.96
N GLU A 118 -12.94 0.55 4.13
CA GLU A 118 -13.92 0.68 5.21
C GLU A 118 -15.09 -0.30 5.05
N GLN A 119 -15.57 -0.48 3.83
CA GLN A 119 -16.60 -1.47 3.53
C GLN A 119 -16.12 -2.89 3.84
N GLN A 120 -14.92 -3.27 3.40
CA GLN A 120 -14.34 -4.59 3.69
C GLN A 120 -14.17 -4.81 5.19
N LYS A 121 -13.78 -3.79 5.94
CA LYS A 121 -13.68 -3.85 7.40
C LYS A 121 -15.05 -4.14 8.03
N LYS A 122 -16.10 -3.41 7.65
CA LYS A 122 -17.47 -3.64 8.14
C LYS A 122 -17.98 -5.05 7.80
N GLU A 123 -17.72 -5.52 6.58
CA GLU A 123 -18.09 -6.88 6.16
C GLU A 123 -17.32 -7.94 6.96
N SER A 124 -16.03 -7.73 7.24
CA SER A 124 -15.23 -8.64 8.07
C SER A 124 -15.73 -8.68 9.51
N GLU A 125 -16.07 -7.54 10.11
CA GLU A 125 -16.61 -7.44 11.46
C GLU A 125 -17.96 -8.17 11.56
N ALA A 126 -18.85 -7.97 10.59
CA ALA A 126 -20.14 -8.66 10.52
C ALA A 126 -19.98 -10.18 10.35
N ARG A 127 -19.05 -10.64 9.50
CA ARG A 127 -18.73 -12.07 9.36
C ARG A 127 -18.17 -12.66 10.65
N ASN A 128 -17.28 -11.93 11.33
CA ASN A 128 -16.71 -12.38 12.60
C ASN A 128 -17.78 -12.51 13.68
N ALA A 129 -18.69 -11.53 13.79
CA ALA A 129 -19.81 -11.60 14.73
C ALA A 129 -20.70 -12.82 14.47
N LYS A 130 -21.05 -13.07 13.20
CA LYS A 130 -21.84 -14.25 12.81
C LYS A 130 -21.11 -15.57 13.10
N ASN A 131 -19.82 -15.64 12.83
CA ASN A 131 -19.00 -16.82 13.13
C ASN A 131 -18.92 -17.07 14.65
N GLN A 132 -18.78 -16.00 15.45
CA GLN A 132 -18.76 -16.08 16.90
C GLN A 132 -20.10 -16.56 17.46
N GLU A 133 -21.22 -16.08 16.92
CA GLU A 133 -22.56 -16.56 17.27
C GLU A 133 -22.74 -18.05 16.94
N GLN A 134 -22.33 -18.48 15.74
CA GLN A 134 -22.38 -19.90 15.35
C GLN A 134 -21.51 -20.76 16.25
N MET A 135 -20.30 -20.32 16.59
CA MET A 135 -19.42 -21.02 17.52
C MET A 135 -20.04 -21.15 18.91
N ASN A 136 -20.62 -20.06 19.43
CA ASN A 136 -21.30 -20.08 20.73
C ASN A 136 -22.49 -21.05 20.73
N LYS A 137 -23.26 -21.10 19.63
CA LYS A 137 -24.36 -22.05 19.47
C LYS A 137 -23.87 -23.50 19.43
N GLN A 138 -22.79 -23.77 18.70
CA GLN A 138 -22.17 -25.11 18.68
C GLN A 138 -21.65 -25.53 20.05
N ILE A 139 -21.03 -24.62 20.81
CA ILE A 139 -20.58 -24.87 22.18
C ILE A 139 -21.79 -25.18 23.09
N ALA A 140 -22.87 -24.40 22.98
CA ALA A 140 -24.08 -24.63 23.76
C ALA A 140 -24.72 -25.99 23.44
N GLU A 141 -24.82 -26.36 22.16
CA GLU A 141 -25.33 -27.67 21.72
C GLU A 141 -24.42 -28.82 22.19
N ALA A 142 -23.11 -28.65 22.12
CA ALA A 142 -22.15 -29.63 22.62
C ALA A 142 -22.28 -29.84 24.14
N ASN A 143 -22.43 -28.75 24.90
CA ASN A 143 -22.66 -28.80 26.34
C ASN A 143 -23.97 -29.51 26.69
N GLN A 144 -25.05 -29.26 25.93
CA GLN A 144 -26.32 -29.96 26.10
C GLN A 144 -26.19 -31.46 25.82
N ARG A 145 -25.50 -31.85 24.74
CA ARG A 145 -25.25 -33.26 24.43
C ARG A 145 -24.42 -33.94 25.51
N MET A 146 -23.38 -33.27 26.00
CA MET A 146 -22.56 -33.78 27.09
C MET A 146 -23.38 -33.96 28.38
N ALA A 147 -24.24 -32.99 28.71
CA ALA A 147 -25.13 -33.09 29.87
C ALA A 147 -26.12 -34.25 29.73
N ALA A 148 -26.69 -34.46 28.53
CA ALA A 148 -27.59 -35.57 28.25
C ALA A 148 -26.88 -36.93 28.36
N GLN A 149 -25.68 -37.06 27.79
CA GLN A 149 -24.84 -38.28 27.92
C GLN A 149 -24.49 -38.56 29.37
N LEU A 150 -24.17 -37.52 30.16
CA LEU A 150 -23.89 -37.67 31.58
C LEU A 150 -25.14 -38.11 32.35
N ALA A 151 -26.31 -37.57 32.04
CA ALA A 151 -27.57 -37.97 32.66
C ALA A 151 -27.90 -39.43 32.33
N GLU A 152 -27.72 -39.85 31.08
CA GLU A 152 -27.91 -41.23 30.65
C GLU A 152 -26.91 -42.18 31.33
N ALA A 153 -25.62 -41.82 31.39
CA ALA A 153 -24.61 -42.61 32.08
C ALA A 153 -24.93 -42.78 33.58
N LYS A 154 -25.40 -41.70 34.24
CA LYS A 154 -25.86 -41.77 35.64
C LYS A 154 -27.04 -42.73 35.80
N GLU A 155 -27.97 -42.75 34.85
CA GLU A 155 -29.13 -43.64 34.90
C GLU A 155 -28.78 -45.10 34.61
N GLN A 156 -27.88 -45.36 33.66
CA GLN A 156 -27.32 -46.69 33.40
C GLN A 156 -26.60 -47.24 34.65
N ILE A 157 -25.81 -46.41 35.35
CA ILE A 157 -25.14 -46.82 36.59
C ILE A 157 -26.16 -47.14 37.69
N ARG A 158 -27.23 -46.34 37.83
CA ARG A 158 -28.29 -46.59 38.81
C ARG A 158 -29.01 -47.91 38.55
N THR A 159 -29.35 -48.19 37.29
CA THR A 159 -30.18 -49.33 36.90
C THR A 159 -29.40 -50.63 36.68
N ASN A 160 -28.06 -50.57 36.54
CA ASN A 160 -27.24 -51.76 36.30
C ASN A 160 -27.27 -52.75 37.49
N PRO A 161 -27.80 -53.97 37.34
CA PRO A 161 -27.91 -54.94 38.43
C PRO A 161 -26.57 -55.59 38.82
N HIS A 162 -25.51 -55.45 38.01
CA HIS A 162 -24.21 -56.05 38.24
C HIS A 162 -23.25 -55.18 39.06
N ILE A 163 -23.61 -53.94 39.38
CA ILE A 163 -22.80 -53.04 40.21
C ILE A 163 -23.34 -53.08 41.66
N PRO A 164 -22.52 -53.40 42.67
CA PRO A 164 -22.94 -53.34 44.07
C PRO A 164 -23.36 -51.92 44.51
N PRO A 165 -24.32 -51.77 45.44
CA PRO A 165 -24.85 -50.46 45.84
C PRO A 165 -23.78 -49.45 46.31
N GLN A 166 -22.76 -49.91 47.05
CA GLN A 166 -21.69 -49.04 47.53
C GLN A 166 -20.81 -48.50 46.39
N GLU A 167 -20.59 -49.32 45.36
CA GLU A 167 -19.77 -48.97 44.20
C GLU A 167 -20.53 -48.02 43.26
N LYS A 168 -21.85 -48.20 43.11
CA LYS A 168 -22.72 -47.24 42.41
C LYS A 168 -22.61 -45.83 43.00
N GLN A 169 -22.69 -45.73 44.33
CA GLN A 169 -22.66 -44.43 45.01
C GLN A 169 -21.31 -43.74 44.80
N ARG A 170 -20.20 -44.48 44.92
CA ARG A 170 -18.84 -43.96 44.69
C ARG A 170 -18.66 -43.43 43.27
N ILE A 171 -19.12 -44.17 42.25
CA ILE A 171 -19.01 -43.75 40.84
C ILE A 171 -19.87 -42.48 40.58
N LEU A 172 -21.09 -42.42 41.13
CA LEU A 172 -21.98 -41.26 40.97
C LEU A 172 -21.43 -40.00 41.64
N ASP A 173 -20.79 -40.12 42.80
CA ASP A 173 -20.20 -38.98 43.50
C ASP A 173 -18.92 -38.49 42.82
N GLN A 174 -18.10 -39.40 42.27
CA GLN A 174 -16.93 -39.04 41.44
C GLN A 174 -17.34 -38.32 40.14
N MET A 175 -18.48 -38.69 39.54
CA MET A 175 -19.06 -38.00 38.40
C MET A 175 -19.63 -36.61 38.72
N LYS A 176 -19.98 -36.33 39.98
CA LYS A 176 -20.39 -34.99 40.43
C LYS A 176 -19.19 -34.08 40.64
N GLU A 177 -18.14 -34.57 41.30
CA GLU A 177 -16.91 -33.79 41.54
C GLU A 177 -16.25 -33.35 40.23
N ASN A 178 -16.15 -34.25 39.24
CA ASN A 178 -15.52 -33.96 37.95
C ASN A 178 -16.34 -33.06 37.00
N ASN A 179 -17.62 -32.78 37.29
CA ASN A 179 -18.52 -32.00 36.42
C ASN A 179 -19.00 -30.68 37.03
N THR A 180 -18.38 -30.21 38.11
CA THR A 180 -18.68 -28.87 38.64
C THR A 180 -17.98 -27.84 37.74
N PRO A 181 -18.69 -27.06 36.89
CA PRO A 181 -18.04 -25.92 36.26
C PRO A 181 -17.57 -25.00 37.38
N ALA A 182 -16.32 -24.52 37.31
CA ALA A 182 -15.76 -23.60 38.29
C ALA A 182 -16.51 -22.26 38.24
N THR A 183 -17.62 -22.17 38.96
CA THR A 183 -18.39 -20.94 39.19
C THR A 183 -17.74 -20.16 40.33
N GLN A 184 -16.51 -19.69 40.13
CA GLN A 184 -15.94 -18.61 40.93
C GLN A 184 -15.65 -17.44 39.99
N PRO A 185 -16.02 -16.20 40.36
CA PRO A 185 -15.64 -15.02 39.60
C PRO A 185 -14.14 -14.79 39.82
N GLN A 186 -13.31 -15.52 39.06
CA GLN A 186 -11.93 -15.11 38.87
C GLN A 186 -11.97 -13.75 38.19
N SER A 187 -11.24 -12.78 38.74
CA SER A 187 -11.14 -11.43 38.16
C SER A 187 -10.84 -11.54 36.67
N ALA A 188 -11.37 -10.61 35.86
CA ALA A 188 -11.11 -10.59 34.41
C ALA A 188 -9.61 -10.69 34.07
N GLU A 189 -8.76 -10.24 35.00
CA GLU A 189 -7.31 -10.35 34.96
C GLU A 189 -6.78 -11.78 35.17
N ALA A 190 -7.34 -12.55 36.12
CA ALA A 190 -7.02 -13.96 36.31
C ALA A 190 -7.53 -14.82 35.14
N ALA A 191 -8.74 -14.54 34.62
CA ALA A 191 -9.26 -15.19 33.41
C ALA A 191 -8.40 -14.87 32.17
N ALA A 192 -7.94 -13.63 32.03
CA ALA A 192 -7.04 -13.23 30.95
C ALA A 192 -5.64 -13.87 31.07
N GLN A 193 -5.10 -13.97 32.29
CA GLN A 193 -3.82 -14.66 32.53
C GLN A 193 -3.94 -16.16 32.27
N GLN A 194 -5.05 -16.79 32.67
CA GLN A 194 -5.30 -18.20 32.41
C GLN A 194 -5.52 -18.48 30.92
N ALA A 195 -6.22 -17.60 30.21
CA ALA A 195 -6.37 -17.68 28.76
C ALA A 195 -5.02 -17.54 28.03
N LYS A 196 -4.16 -16.60 28.47
CA LYS A 196 -2.79 -16.48 27.95
C LYS A 196 -1.96 -17.74 28.19
N ALA A 197 -1.99 -18.26 29.41
CA ALA A 197 -1.26 -19.49 29.75
C ALA A 197 -1.76 -20.71 28.96
N GLN A 198 -3.07 -20.83 28.74
CA GLN A 198 -3.63 -21.88 27.89
C GLN A 198 -3.22 -21.71 26.43
N GLN A 199 -3.23 -20.48 25.91
CA GLN A 199 -2.83 -20.20 24.54
C GLN A 199 -1.34 -20.46 24.31
N GLU A 200 -0.47 -20.13 25.28
CA GLU A 200 0.96 -20.43 25.21
C GLU A 200 1.24 -21.93 25.28
N ARG A 201 0.50 -22.67 26.12
CA ARG A 201 0.55 -24.14 26.15
C ARG A 201 0.11 -24.74 24.82
N TRP A 202 -0.94 -24.20 24.21
CA TRP A 202 -1.43 -24.65 22.91
C TRP A 202 -0.39 -24.39 21.80
N LEU A 203 0.18 -23.19 21.72
CA LEU A 203 1.23 -22.85 20.75
C LEU A 203 2.47 -23.74 20.94
N THR A 204 2.84 -24.03 22.19
CA THR A 204 3.98 -24.91 22.50
C THR A 204 3.70 -26.37 22.13
N ALA A 205 2.49 -26.87 22.41
CA ALA A 205 2.07 -28.20 22.00
C ALA A 205 2.00 -28.33 20.47
N GLN A 206 1.51 -27.29 19.79
CA GLN A 206 1.47 -27.22 18.32
C GLN A 206 2.89 -27.21 17.73
N GLU A 207 3.80 -26.43 18.31
CA GLU A 207 5.21 -26.38 17.91
C GLU A 207 5.87 -27.76 18.06
N GLN A 208 5.64 -28.45 19.19
CA GLN A 208 6.13 -29.81 19.41
C GLN A 208 5.52 -30.81 18.43
N ALA A 209 4.21 -30.74 18.15
CA ALA A 209 3.55 -31.60 17.18
C ALA A 209 4.11 -31.40 15.77
N ILE A 210 4.37 -30.17 15.35
CA ILE A 210 4.99 -29.84 14.05
C ILE A 210 6.41 -30.39 13.98
N ARG A 211 7.21 -30.22 15.04
CA ARG A 211 8.58 -30.75 15.12
C ARG A 211 8.62 -32.28 15.11
N ALA A 212 7.71 -32.92 15.85
CA ALA A 212 7.65 -34.36 16.02
C ALA A 212 6.97 -35.09 14.86
N ASN A 213 6.27 -34.39 13.95
CA ASN A 213 5.57 -35.01 12.83
C ASN A 213 6.56 -35.42 11.71
N PRO A 214 6.84 -36.72 11.52
CA PRO A 214 7.78 -37.18 10.50
C PRO A 214 7.18 -37.12 9.08
N ALA A 215 5.84 -37.12 8.96
CA ALA A 215 5.13 -37.04 7.69
C ALA A 215 5.05 -35.60 7.15
N MET A 216 5.36 -34.60 7.97
CA MET A 216 5.39 -33.20 7.54
C MET A 216 6.65 -32.91 6.73
N HIS A 217 6.46 -32.44 5.49
CA HIS A 217 7.58 -32.08 4.62
C HIS A 217 8.44 -30.98 5.29
N PRO A 218 9.79 -31.05 5.25
CA PRO A 218 10.67 -30.13 5.99
C PRO A 218 10.39 -28.64 5.74
N LEU A 219 10.07 -28.28 4.50
CA LEU A 219 9.69 -26.91 4.12
C LEU A 219 8.40 -26.45 4.81
N GLN A 220 7.39 -27.31 4.83
CA GLN A 220 6.10 -27.03 5.46
C GLN A 220 6.26 -26.94 6.98
N ARG A 221 7.14 -27.78 7.55
CA ARG A 221 7.51 -27.73 8.97
C ARG A 221 8.14 -26.39 9.33
N GLN A 222 9.11 -25.90 8.57
CA GLN A 222 9.75 -24.61 8.83
C GLN A 222 8.79 -23.44 8.68
N GLN A 223 7.93 -23.43 7.65
CA GLN A 223 6.91 -22.39 7.49
C GLN A 223 5.93 -22.35 8.67
N ALA A 224 5.47 -23.51 9.13
CA ALA A 224 4.55 -23.60 10.27
C ALA A 224 5.22 -23.15 11.58
N LEU A 225 6.50 -23.48 11.80
CA LEU A 225 7.26 -23.01 12.96
C LEU A 225 7.48 -21.50 12.94
N GLU A 226 7.73 -20.92 11.76
CA GLU A 226 7.89 -19.47 11.61
C GLU A 226 6.57 -18.73 11.89
N GLN A 227 5.43 -19.27 11.45
CA GLN A 227 4.12 -18.72 11.80
C GLN A 227 3.87 -18.72 13.32
N ILE A 228 4.24 -19.80 14.01
CA ILE A 228 4.15 -19.86 15.49
C ILE A 228 5.06 -18.80 16.12
N ARG A 229 6.27 -18.62 15.60
CA ARG A 229 7.20 -17.58 16.09
C ARG A 229 6.63 -16.18 15.92
N GLN A 230 6.11 -15.85 14.74
CA GLN A 230 5.49 -14.55 14.46
C GLN A 230 4.28 -14.30 15.36
N THR A 231 3.47 -15.34 15.62
CA THR A 231 2.33 -15.27 16.54
C THR A 231 2.78 -14.93 17.96
N ARG A 232 3.87 -15.55 18.45
CA ARG A 232 4.46 -15.22 19.76
C ARG A 232 5.03 -13.80 19.82
N GLU A 233 5.69 -13.34 18.76
CA GLU A 233 6.24 -11.98 18.70
C GLU A 233 5.13 -10.92 18.67
N TRP A 234 4.06 -11.16 17.92
CA TRP A 234 2.89 -10.29 17.89
C TRP A 234 2.22 -10.22 19.28
N GLN A 235 2.07 -11.35 19.97
CA GLN A 235 1.56 -11.38 21.34
C GLN A 235 2.40 -10.53 22.30
N LYS A 236 3.73 -10.67 22.25
CA LYS A 236 4.65 -9.86 23.08
C LYS A 236 4.51 -8.36 22.81
N ARG A 237 4.39 -7.97 21.53
CA ARG A 237 4.20 -6.56 21.13
C ARG A 237 2.84 -6.01 21.58
N SER A 238 1.77 -6.80 21.41
CA SER A 238 0.42 -6.41 21.84
C SER A 238 0.30 -6.23 23.35
N SER A 239 1.10 -6.97 24.14
CA SER A 239 1.16 -6.79 25.59
C SER A 239 2.06 -5.63 26.04
N ALA A 240 3.01 -5.18 25.22
CA ALA A 240 3.93 -4.10 25.55
C ALA A 240 3.36 -2.70 25.25
N ASN A 241 2.47 -2.57 24.26
CA ASN A 241 1.89 -1.29 23.83
C ASN A 241 0.55 -0.92 24.51
N ALA A 242 0.21 -1.55 25.64
CA ALA A 242 -1.00 -1.22 26.41
C ALA A 242 -0.81 -0.02 27.37
N ALA A 243 0.23 0.80 27.19
CA ALA A 243 0.40 2.08 27.88
C ALA A 243 0.08 3.23 26.90
N PRO A 244 -0.76 4.22 27.28
CA PRO A 244 -1.11 5.32 26.41
C PRO A 244 0.07 6.29 26.33
N GLN A 245 0.88 6.21 25.27
CA GLN A 245 1.87 7.23 24.97
C GLN A 245 1.40 8.14 23.83
N ALA A 246 1.53 9.42 24.12
CA ALA A 246 1.07 10.56 23.34
C ALA A 246 1.64 10.56 21.92
N MET A 247 0.84 11.09 21.00
CA MET A 247 1.18 11.28 19.59
C MET A 247 2.33 12.27 19.43
N GLU A 248 3.44 11.80 18.86
CA GLU A 248 4.46 12.61 18.19
C GLU A 248 4.41 12.37 16.66
N PRO A 249 4.97 13.26 15.81
CA PRO A 249 4.44 13.56 14.50
C PRO A 249 4.68 12.46 13.43
N ARG A 250 3.63 12.24 12.64
CA ARG A 250 3.39 11.13 11.70
C ARG A 250 4.38 10.93 10.53
N SER A 251 5.30 11.86 10.27
CA SER A 251 6.16 11.83 9.07
C SER A 251 7.35 10.86 9.17
N GLN A 252 7.97 10.70 10.35
CA GLN A 252 9.04 9.70 10.53
C GLN A 252 8.50 8.25 10.54
N SER A 253 7.21 8.06 10.86
CA SER A 253 6.61 6.71 10.93
C SER A 253 6.45 6.04 9.58
N GLN A 254 6.29 6.80 8.49
CA GLN A 254 6.00 6.23 7.17
C GLN A 254 7.26 5.71 6.48
N GLU A 255 8.37 6.45 6.53
CA GLU A 255 9.67 5.98 6.03
C GLU A 255 10.20 4.81 6.85
N GLN A 256 10.08 4.85 8.18
CA GLN A 256 10.48 3.74 9.04
C GLN A 256 9.63 2.50 8.79
N MET A 257 8.31 2.65 8.61
CA MET A 257 7.41 1.55 8.26
C MET A 257 7.72 0.98 6.87
N GLN A 258 8.04 1.82 5.90
CA GLN A 258 8.42 1.39 4.56
C GLN A 258 9.78 0.66 4.57
N ALA A 259 10.77 1.21 5.28
CA ALA A 259 12.07 0.57 5.47
C ALA A 259 11.95 -0.78 6.20
N GLU A 260 11.09 -0.87 7.22
CA GLU A 260 10.86 -2.11 7.94
C GLU A 260 10.08 -3.13 7.10
N MET A 261 9.11 -2.70 6.29
CA MET A 261 8.45 -3.57 5.31
C MET A 261 9.43 -4.10 4.25
N ILE A 262 10.29 -3.23 3.71
CA ILE A 262 11.33 -3.63 2.74
C ILE A 262 12.28 -4.65 3.38
N LYS A 263 12.70 -4.41 4.62
CA LYS A 263 13.56 -5.32 5.39
C LYS A 263 12.89 -6.67 5.62
N GLN A 264 11.63 -6.69 6.06
CA GLN A 264 10.88 -7.93 6.27
C GLN A 264 10.69 -8.72 4.98
N ASN A 265 10.31 -8.07 3.87
CA ASN A 265 10.14 -8.73 2.58
C ASN A 265 11.47 -9.25 2.01
N THR A 266 12.56 -8.49 2.17
CA THR A 266 13.90 -8.94 1.75
C THR A 266 14.35 -10.17 2.54
N GLN A 267 14.11 -10.18 3.85
CA GLN A 267 14.39 -11.35 4.70
C GLN A 267 13.52 -12.55 4.31
N TRP A 268 12.26 -12.32 3.95
CA TRP A 268 11.37 -13.37 3.47
C TRP A 268 11.89 -14.01 2.18
N PHE A 269 12.29 -13.23 1.18
CA PHE A 269 12.88 -13.74 -0.07
C PHE A 269 14.18 -14.52 0.18
N ALA A 270 15.06 -14.01 1.05
CA ALA A 270 16.30 -14.68 1.42
C ALA A 270 16.03 -16.05 2.09
N ASN A 271 15.06 -16.10 3.00
CA ASN A 271 14.63 -17.34 3.63
C ASN A 271 14.06 -18.32 2.60
N GLN A 272 13.15 -17.89 1.71
CA GLN A 272 12.60 -18.76 0.66
C GLN A 272 13.68 -19.31 -0.29
N ARG A 273 14.67 -18.49 -0.66
CA ARG A 273 15.80 -18.93 -1.50
C ARG A 273 16.61 -20.02 -0.80
N ASN A 274 17.00 -19.77 0.45
CA ASN A 274 17.79 -20.70 1.26
C ASN A 274 17.05 -22.04 1.48
N LEU A 275 15.73 -21.96 1.65
CA LEU A 275 14.86 -23.13 1.78
C LEU A 275 14.79 -23.97 0.50
N LEU A 276 14.69 -23.33 -0.67
CA LEU A 276 14.69 -24.03 -1.95
C LEU A 276 16.07 -24.62 -2.26
N GLU A 277 17.15 -23.88 -1.99
CA GLU A 277 18.54 -24.29 -2.20
C GLU A 277 18.96 -25.48 -1.35
N ASN A 278 18.43 -25.62 -0.13
CA ASN A 278 18.77 -26.73 0.76
C ASN A 278 17.75 -27.87 0.75
N ASN A 279 16.71 -27.78 -0.08
CA ASN A 279 15.73 -28.86 -0.17
C ASN A 279 16.25 -29.99 -1.08
N PRO A 280 16.49 -31.20 -0.55
CA PRO A 280 16.93 -32.36 -1.33
C PRO A 280 15.78 -33.08 -2.04
N SER A 281 14.53 -32.80 -1.65
CA SER A 281 13.32 -33.48 -2.16
C SER A 281 12.82 -32.91 -3.48
N ILE A 282 13.32 -31.74 -3.90
CA ILE A 282 12.92 -31.10 -5.16
C ILE A 282 13.89 -31.51 -6.25
N HIS A 283 13.36 -32.01 -7.36
CA HIS A 283 14.17 -32.36 -8.52
C HIS A 283 14.99 -31.14 -9.00
N PRO A 284 16.28 -31.29 -9.36
CA PRO A 284 17.17 -30.16 -9.67
C PRO A 284 16.63 -29.19 -10.73
N ALA A 285 15.95 -29.71 -11.76
CA ALA A 285 15.34 -28.89 -12.80
C ALA A 285 14.17 -28.04 -12.27
N GLN A 286 13.31 -28.61 -11.44
CA GLN A 286 12.18 -27.92 -10.82
C GLN A 286 12.67 -26.88 -9.80
N LYS A 287 13.70 -27.22 -9.03
CA LYS A 287 14.37 -26.33 -8.09
C LYS A 287 14.94 -25.11 -8.79
N LYS A 288 15.60 -25.30 -9.93
CA LYS A 288 16.11 -24.20 -10.77
C LYS A 288 14.98 -23.28 -11.22
N GLN A 289 13.88 -23.84 -11.72
CA GLN A 289 12.71 -23.05 -12.14
C GLN A 289 12.09 -22.24 -10.99
N MET A 290 11.95 -22.84 -9.80
CA MET A 290 11.42 -22.14 -8.63
C MET A 290 12.35 -21.02 -8.14
N LEU A 291 13.67 -21.23 -8.18
CA LEU A 291 14.66 -20.21 -7.83
C LEU A 291 14.67 -19.06 -8.84
N GLU A 292 14.50 -19.34 -10.14
CA GLU A 292 14.37 -18.32 -11.17
C GLU A 292 13.09 -17.50 -11.00
N GLN A 293 11.95 -18.15 -10.71
CA GLN A 293 10.69 -17.44 -10.40
C GLN A 293 10.82 -16.55 -9.16
N LEU A 294 11.44 -17.07 -8.09
CA LEU A 294 11.66 -16.30 -6.86
C LEU A 294 12.59 -15.11 -7.10
N ALA A 295 13.63 -15.28 -7.91
CA ALA A 295 14.54 -14.20 -8.31
C ALA A 295 13.82 -13.14 -9.16
N ALA A 296 12.94 -13.54 -10.07
CA ALA A 296 12.13 -12.62 -10.86
C ALA A 296 11.16 -11.82 -9.97
N SER A 297 10.50 -12.46 -9.00
CA SER A 297 9.63 -11.77 -8.05
C SER A 297 10.40 -10.82 -7.12
N GLU A 298 11.57 -11.22 -6.63
CA GLU A 298 12.44 -10.35 -5.83
C GLU A 298 12.90 -9.13 -6.65
N LYS A 299 13.26 -9.34 -7.92
CA LYS A 299 13.64 -8.27 -8.85
C LYS A 299 12.46 -7.33 -9.09
N GLN A 300 11.26 -7.84 -9.36
CA GLN A 300 10.06 -7.02 -9.55
C GLN A 300 9.69 -6.24 -8.28
N PHE A 301 9.83 -6.83 -7.10
CA PHE A 301 9.64 -6.14 -5.82
C PHE A 301 10.67 -5.02 -5.65
N LYS A 302 11.95 -5.30 -5.86
CA LYS A 302 13.02 -4.28 -5.83
C LYS A 302 12.79 -3.20 -6.87
N GLU A 303 12.33 -3.52 -8.06
CA GLU A 303 11.97 -2.55 -9.10
C GLU A 303 10.74 -1.75 -8.72
N SER A 304 9.72 -2.31 -8.09
CA SER A 304 8.55 -1.55 -7.61
C SER A 304 8.88 -0.56 -6.49
N ILE A 305 9.96 -0.81 -5.75
CA ILE A 305 10.46 0.06 -4.67
C ILE A 305 11.54 1.04 -5.18
N SER A 306 12.36 0.61 -6.13
CA SER A 306 13.48 1.37 -6.70
C SER A 306 13.11 2.11 -7.98
N GLN A 307 11.95 1.82 -8.58
CA GLN A 307 11.26 2.76 -9.42
C GLN A 307 10.69 3.81 -8.45
N PRO A 308 11.31 5.00 -8.33
CA PRO A 308 10.45 6.16 -8.20
C PRO A 308 9.44 5.97 -9.32
N SER A 309 8.15 6.01 -8.99
CA SER A 309 7.12 6.24 -9.99
C SER A 309 7.74 7.19 -11.02
N ALA A 310 7.71 6.83 -12.29
CA ALA A 310 8.18 7.70 -13.38
C ALA A 310 7.29 8.95 -13.53
N GLN A 311 6.82 9.49 -12.40
CA GLN A 311 6.50 10.88 -12.22
C GLN A 311 7.84 11.63 -12.15
N PRO A 312 8.02 12.69 -12.96
CA PRO A 312 9.23 13.49 -12.94
C PRO A 312 9.41 14.09 -11.55
N SER A 313 10.39 13.54 -10.83
CA SER A 313 10.90 13.96 -9.54
C SER A 313 11.83 15.17 -9.69
N GLY A 314 11.31 16.23 -10.29
CA GLY A 314 11.62 17.56 -9.78
C GLY A 314 10.69 17.82 -8.60
N PRO A 315 11.05 18.70 -7.63
CA PRO A 315 10.05 19.29 -6.77
C PRO A 315 9.02 19.96 -7.68
N ARG A 316 7.89 19.31 -7.93
CA ARG A 316 6.74 19.98 -8.52
C ARG A 316 6.32 20.97 -7.46
N SER A 317 6.61 22.25 -7.70
CA SER A 317 6.05 23.31 -6.90
C SER A 317 4.55 23.02 -6.76
N PRO A 318 4.01 23.05 -5.53
CA PRO A 318 2.58 22.84 -5.35
C PRO A 318 1.83 23.80 -6.25
N ILE A 319 0.79 23.31 -6.93
CA ILE A 319 -0.07 24.17 -7.75
C ILE A 319 -0.64 25.25 -6.80
N PRO A 320 -0.48 26.54 -7.13
CA PRO A 320 -1.12 27.62 -6.39
C PRO A 320 -2.61 27.35 -6.15
N ALA A 321 -3.13 27.73 -4.99
CA ALA A 321 -4.50 27.41 -4.60
C ALA A 321 -5.53 28.02 -5.57
N GLU A 322 -5.22 29.20 -6.11
CA GLU A 322 -6.04 29.91 -7.10
C GLU A 322 -6.16 29.09 -8.39
N GLU A 323 -5.04 28.55 -8.88
CA GLU A 323 -5.01 27.72 -10.08
C GLU A 323 -5.71 26.39 -9.87
N LYS A 324 -5.51 25.76 -8.69
CA LYS A 324 -6.22 24.52 -8.35
C LYS A 324 -7.74 24.74 -8.41
N SER A 325 -8.23 25.83 -7.82
CA SER A 325 -9.66 26.18 -7.86
C SER A 325 -10.18 26.35 -9.30
N LEU A 326 -9.40 26.98 -10.18
CA LEU A 326 -9.76 27.14 -11.59
C LEU A 326 -9.77 25.82 -12.36
N ILE A 327 -8.81 24.92 -12.08
CA ILE A 327 -8.75 23.58 -12.67
C ILE A 327 -9.94 22.74 -12.20
N ASP A 328 -10.25 22.79 -10.90
CA ASP A 328 -11.39 22.07 -10.30
C ASP A 328 -12.71 22.55 -10.93
N ALA A 329 -12.90 23.88 -11.04
CA ALA A 329 -14.09 24.48 -11.64
C ALA A 329 -14.28 24.14 -13.14
N ASN A 330 -13.18 23.87 -13.86
CA ASN A 330 -13.20 23.55 -15.29
C ASN A 330 -12.93 22.07 -15.58
N GLN A 331 -12.94 21.19 -14.58
CA GLN A 331 -12.49 19.80 -14.71
C GLN A 331 -13.19 19.04 -15.85
N GLY A 332 -14.51 19.21 -16.01
CA GLY A 332 -15.28 18.55 -17.08
C GLY A 332 -14.80 18.96 -18.47
N ARG A 333 -14.72 20.28 -18.72
CA ARG A 333 -14.25 20.86 -19.99
C ARG A 333 -12.81 20.46 -20.30
N LEU A 334 -11.94 20.49 -19.28
CA LEU A 334 -10.53 20.12 -19.43
C LEU A 334 -10.35 18.62 -19.70
N ASN A 335 -11.15 17.76 -19.08
CA ASN A 335 -11.14 16.33 -19.37
C ASN A 335 -11.63 16.01 -20.78
N GLU A 336 -12.73 16.62 -21.23
CA GLU A 336 -13.21 16.46 -22.62
C GLU A 336 -12.18 16.96 -23.64
N LEU A 337 -11.48 18.04 -23.31
CA LEU A 337 -10.48 18.67 -24.17
C LEU A 337 -9.20 17.82 -24.30
N LEU A 338 -8.67 17.36 -23.16
CA LEU A 338 -7.36 16.70 -23.07
C LEU A 338 -7.43 15.17 -23.13
N PHE A 339 -8.57 14.59 -22.75
CA PHE A 339 -8.81 13.15 -22.65
C PHE A 339 -10.21 12.78 -23.17
N PRO A 340 -10.58 13.13 -24.43
CA PRO A 340 -11.87 12.75 -24.97
C PRO A 340 -12.02 11.22 -24.96
N ASN A 341 -13.18 10.74 -24.53
CA ASN A 341 -13.50 9.31 -24.61
C ASN A 341 -13.41 8.86 -26.07
N PRO A 342 -12.71 7.75 -26.36
CA PRO A 342 -12.56 7.20 -27.70
C PRO A 342 -13.89 6.72 -28.30
#